data_AF-A0A4E0RDM5-F1
#
_entry.id   AF-A0A4E0RDM5-F1
#
_cell.length_a   1.000
_cell.length_b   1.000
_cell.length_c   1.000
_cell.angle_alpha   90.00
_cell.angle_beta   90.00
_cell.angle_gamma   90.00
#
_symmetry.space_group_name_H-M   'P 1'
#
loop_
_entity.id
_entity.type
_entity.pdbx_description
1 polymer ?
#
loop_
_entity_poly.entity_id
_entity_poly.type
_entity_poly.pdbx_seq_one_letter_code
_entity_poly.pdbx_strand_id
1 'polypeptide(L)'
;MPTFDLLNLRKTEMTLQFVVKTIQLLILITLHSQYVHAEQITGSMFRIQLPISPNSLKPESMNNMDPYAEWNPACYKFHEATTNMSNDIKNRLVGCASEDIQGREESTHLKIYLAISPNQLRPDQQVPCLNDAYQKAFDALKEAVSLHFKVHFEQVQIFLEFKEVQLQAQRITSLAMEDNQMLFDSTWTDERKLKVKVFLLSWMRSINNRFPLISMKVELMDISRLDCKVDVWFDVTGKTDEALYYLFASSMKEILPISQKTFGLKRFSEKTPDYVAQCVFLVHFVKDPDALVFEECAAELEQYNIPVEIMTGSAFEVHLDVDENDWDLRAKSHVNPFSGWRPICDWFMNATALPYELISEKVIGCRSNRTGTKTQLTVYLAVPLADLTAKRNIRCKKDLFTQWEKTVRIQFKLQPDGVQFTEQYREVQVQAITIVGELTRNGGKDLSQDKWSDKEKLVLKPFLVHWMKSIDKQYKLVSFKDVSDDLDPLVLEMDLLFDITGQDNLNLVNIVRHLTSTASSYQGSSKLTSCRPDTPAVLETPEDPFVDCVDGQLPLPNYSRFVSQRSVFYFDEVHIEFSKKVKSSALSVTFVCINVM
;
A
#
# COMPACT_ATOMS: atom_id res chain seq x y z
N MET A 1 68.78 43.42 3.52
CA MET A 1 67.51 43.63 2.80
C MET A 1 66.70 42.35 2.96
N PRO A 2 65.57 42.36 3.68
CA PRO A 2 64.77 41.15 3.84
C PRO A 2 64.00 40.93 2.54
N THR A 3 64.21 39.76 1.94
CA THR A 3 63.39 39.23 0.85
C THR A 3 61.97 39.04 1.37
N PHE A 4 61.09 39.96 1.00
CA PHE A 4 59.66 39.82 1.24
C PHE A 4 59.15 38.58 0.50
N ASP A 5 58.60 37.66 1.27
CA ASP A 5 58.25 36.32 0.85
C ASP A 5 56.97 36.35 0.00
N LEU A 6 57.14 36.58 -1.31
CA LEU A 6 56.10 36.65 -2.34
C LEU A 6 55.20 35.40 -2.39
N LEU A 7 55.67 34.27 -1.85
CA LEU A 7 54.90 33.04 -1.76
C LEU A 7 53.78 33.11 -0.71
N ASN A 8 53.97 33.85 0.38
CA ASN A 8 52.94 34.01 1.41
C ASN A 8 51.80 34.93 0.96
N LEU A 9 52.08 35.92 0.10
CA LEU A 9 51.08 36.81 -0.50
C LEU A 9 50.15 36.10 -1.49
N ARG A 10 50.69 35.25 -2.37
CA ARG A 10 49.84 34.46 -3.30
C ARG A 10 48.97 33.44 -2.58
N LYS A 11 49.47 32.86 -1.47
CA LYS A 11 48.70 31.89 -0.68
C LYS A 11 47.55 32.56 0.06
N THR A 12 47.76 33.76 0.60
CA THR A 12 46.70 34.56 1.22
C THR A 12 45.67 35.05 0.20
N GLU A 13 46.08 35.43 -1.00
CA GLU A 13 45.18 35.88 -2.07
C GLU A 13 44.28 34.74 -2.60
N MET A 14 44.82 33.54 -2.81
CA MET A 14 44.01 32.36 -3.17
C MET A 14 43.05 31.95 -2.05
N THR A 15 43.49 32.03 -0.79
CA THR A 15 42.63 31.70 0.37
C THR A 15 41.50 32.73 0.50
N LEU A 16 41.79 34.01 0.27
CA LEU A 16 40.79 35.08 0.31
C LEU A 16 39.78 34.94 -0.84
N GLN A 17 40.22 34.63 -2.06
CA GLN A 17 39.30 34.37 -3.17
C GLN A 17 38.42 33.13 -2.95
N PHE A 18 38.98 32.07 -2.37
CA PHE A 18 38.22 30.87 -2.01
C PHE A 18 37.19 31.19 -0.92
N VAL A 19 37.57 31.95 0.11
CA VAL A 19 36.66 32.39 1.17
C VAL A 19 35.58 33.33 0.62
N VAL A 20 35.91 34.27 -0.27
CA VAL A 20 34.91 35.16 -0.89
C VAL A 20 33.95 34.39 -1.78
N LYS A 21 34.42 33.44 -2.59
CA LYS A 21 33.54 32.57 -3.40
C LYS A 21 32.70 31.64 -2.54
N THR A 22 33.27 31.10 -1.45
CA THR A 22 32.54 30.23 -0.52
C THR A 22 31.50 31.03 0.25
N ILE A 23 31.80 32.26 0.67
CA ILE A 23 30.85 33.17 1.30
C ILE A 23 29.81 33.65 0.30
N GLN A 24 30.15 33.95 -0.96
CA GLN A 24 29.17 34.25 -2.01
C GLN A 24 28.27 33.06 -2.29
N LEU A 25 28.81 31.83 -2.30
CA LEU A 25 28.04 30.59 -2.44
C LEU A 25 27.18 30.33 -1.21
N LEU A 26 27.70 30.54 0.01
CA LEU A 26 26.93 30.41 1.25
C LEU A 26 25.85 31.48 1.33
N ILE A 27 26.12 32.71 0.89
CA ILE A 27 25.17 33.81 0.79
C ILE A 27 24.15 33.51 -0.31
N LEU A 28 24.51 32.90 -1.44
CA LEU A 28 23.55 32.43 -2.45
C LEU A 28 22.70 31.27 -1.91
N ILE A 29 23.26 30.36 -1.11
CA ILE A 29 22.55 29.23 -0.48
C ILE A 29 21.68 29.69 0.71
N THR A 30 22.10 30.70 1.48
CA THR A 30 21.36 31.23 2.64
C THR A 30 20.44 32.40 2.29
N LEU A 31 20.68 33.10 1.19
CA LEU A 31 19.73 33.98 0.50
C LEU A 31 18.93 33.21 -0.56
N HIS A 32 18.86 31.87 -0.51
CA HIS A 32 17.68 31.17 -1.03
C HIS A 32 16.48 31.77 -0.29
N SER A 33 15.91 32.79 -0.93
CA SER A 33 14.94 33.66 -0.29
C SER A 33 13.76 32.81 0.10
N GLN A 34 13.34 32.93 1.36
CA GLN A 34 12.19 32.29 2.01
C GLN A 34 10.82 32.62 1.36
N TYR A 35 10.75 32.84 0.06
CA TYR A 35 9.70 33.68 -0.52
C TYR A 35 8.90 32.96 -1.65
N VAL A 36 9.44 32.09 -2.50
CA VAL A 36 8.58 31.29 -3.42
C VAL A 36 8.36 29.87 -2.90
N HIS A 37 7.23 29.58 -2.23
CA HIS A 37 6.74 28.20 -2.13
C HIS A 37 6.09 27.81 -3.46
N ALA A 38 6.93 27.29 -4.34
CA ALA A 38 6.51 26.58 -5.53
C ALA A 38 6.35 25.10 -5.16
N GLU A 39 5.15 24.57 -5.36
CA GLU A 39 4.92 23.14 -5.24
C GLU A 39 5.04 22.51 -6.62
N GLN A 40 5.93 21.53 -6.74
CA GLN A 40 6.12 20.76 -7.94
C GLN A 40 5.44 19.41 -7.78
N ILE A 41 4.68 19.01 -8.79
CA ILE A 41 4.11 17.68 -8.88
C ILE A 41 4.51 17.04 -10.20
N THR A 42 4.75 15.73 -10.17
CA THR A 42 4.85 14.94 -11.39
C THR A 42 3.44 14.60 -11.85
N GLY A 43 3.17 14.80 -13.14
CA GLY A 43 1.88 14.51 -13.74
C GLY A 43 2.02 13.91 -15.12
N SER A 44 0.91 13.92 -15.86
CA SER A 44 0.84 13.44 -17.22
C SER A 44 0.23 14.50 -18.13
N MET A 45 0.65 14.47 -19.38
CA MET A 45 0.08 15.29 -20.44
C MET A 45 -0.37 14.40 -21.60
N PHE A 46 -1.57 14.67 -22.11
CA PHE A 46 -2.11 14.04 -23.30
C PHE A 46 -2.68 15.10 -24.25
N ARG A 47 -3.04 14.70 -25.47
CA ARG A 47 -3.50 15.64 -26.50
C ARG A 47 -4.96 15.44 -26.87
N ILE A 48 -5.64 16.55 -27.13
CA ILE A 48 -6.97 16.58 -27.75
C ILE A 48 -6.88 17.35 -29.06
N GLN A 49 -7.45 16.80 -30.14
CA GLN A 49 -7.65 17.50 -31.41
C GLN A 49 -9.13 17.70 -31.69
N LEU A 50 -9.47 18.92 -32.10
CA LEU A 50 -10.82 19.35 -32.43
C LEU A 50 -10.84 19.86 -33.88
N PRO A 51 -11.87 19.54 -34.68
CA PRO A 51 -12.00 19.98 -36.08
C PRO A 51 -12.50 21.42 -36.18
N ILE A 52 -11.96 22.30 -35.35
CA ILE A 52 -12.36 23.70 -35.27
C ILE A 52 -11.15 24.57 -35.50
N SER A 53 -11.29 25.58 -36.36
CA SER A 53 -10.25 26.58 -36.55
C SER A 53 -10.06 27.40 -35.26
N PRO A 54 -8.82 27.60 -34.76
CA PRO A 54 -8.55 28.45 -33.60
C PRO A 54 -9.16 29.85 -33.73
N ASN A 55 -9.22 30.38 -34.95
CA ASN A 55 -9.77 31.71 -35.25
C ASN A 55 -11.29 31.84 -35.06
N SER A 56 -12.01 30.71 -34.98
CA SER A 56 -13.45 30.69 -34.70
C SER A 56 -13.77 30.75 -33.21
N LEU A 57 -12.80 30.44 -32.36
CA LEU A 57 -12.89 30.50 -30.89
C LEU A 57 -12.62 31.92 -30.39
N LYS A 58 -13.15 32.94 -31.07
CA LYS A 58 -13.04 34.32 -30.57
C LYS A 58 -13.80 34.42 -29.24
N PRO A 59 -13.26 35.13 -28.24
CA PRO A 59 -13.97 35.32 -26.98
C PRO A 59 -15.35 35.94 -27.26
N GLU A 60 -16.41 35.24 -26.85
CA GLU A 60 -17.77 35.74 -26.93
C GLU A 60 -17.89 36.94 -25.97
N SER A 61 -17.68 38.14 -26.50
CA SER A 61 -17.73 39.46 -25.85
C SER A 61 -16.50 39.88 -25.03
N MET A 62 -16.10 41.14 -25.23
CA MET A 62 -15.16 41.90 -24.38
C MET A 62 -15.62 42.04 -22.91
N ASN A 63 -16.84 41.58 -22.57
CA ASN A 63 -17.40 41.69 -21.23
C ASN A 63 -16.94 40.58 -20.28
N ASN A 64 -16.25 39.54 -20.77
CA ASN A 64 -15.64 38.55 -19.88
C ASN A 64 -14.45 39.19 -19.14
N MET A 65 -14.57 39.31 -17.82
CA MET A 65 -13.52 39.86 -16.95
C MET A 65 -12.36 38.89 -16.71
N ASP A 66 -12.47 37.63 -17.15
CA ASP A 66 -11.43 36.64 -17.00
C ASP A 66 -10.27 36.90 -18.00
N PRO A 67 -9.03 37.14 -17.53
CA PRO A 67 -7.90 37.35 -18.42
C PRO A 67 -7.49 36.07 -19.16
N TYR A 68 -7.72 34.88 -18.57
CA TYR A 68 -7.35 33.60 -19.17
C TYR A 68 -8.20 33.30 -20.41
N ALA A 69 -9.48 33.68 -20.40
CA ALA A 69 -10.40 33.58 -21.54
C ALA A 69 -9.92 34.34 -22.78
N GLU A 70 -9.32 35.51 -22.58
CA GLU A 70 -8.79 36.32 -23.68
C GLU A 70 -7.40 35.85 -24.12
N TRP A 71 -6.60 35.31 -23.20
CA TRP A 71 -5.27 34.80 -23.52
C TRP A 71 -5.32 33.48 -24.30
N ASN A 72 -6.15 32.53 -23.86
CA ASN A 72 -6.29 31.22 -24.50
C ASN A 72 -7.77 30.78 -24.48
N PRO A 73 -8.56 31.23 -25.47
CA PRO A 73 -10.00 30.99 -25.49
C PRO A 73 -10.35 29.51 -25.64
N ALA A 74 -9.49 28.73 -26.31
CA ALA A 74 -9.71 27.30 -26.47
C ALA A 74 -9.57 26.56 -25.13
N CYS A 75 -8.52 26.84 -24.36
CA CYS A 75 -8.36 26.23 -23.05
C CYS A 75 -9.36 26.74 -22.01
N TYR A 76 -9.77 28.01 -22.10
CA TYR A 76 -10.86 28.53 -21.26
C TYR A 76 -12.19 27.79 -21.52
N LYS A 77 -12.55 27.62 -22.79
CA LYS A 77 -13.75 26.86 -23.18
C LYS A 77 -13.68 25.38 -22.79
N PHE A 78 -12.49 24.79 -22.83
CA PHE A 78 -12.23 23.46 -22.29
C PHE A 78 -12.43 23.42 -20.76
N HIS A 79 -11.92 24.41 -20.03
CA HIS A 79 -12.16 24.53 -18.59
C HIS A 79 -13.66 24.62 -18.28
N GLU A 80 -14.43 25.45 -19.01
CA GLU A 80 -15.90 25.50 -18.88
C GLU A 80 -16.53 24.13 -19.10
N ALA A 81 -16.10 23.41 -20.14
CA ALA A 81 -16.60 22.07 -20.44
C ALA A 81 -16.41 21.08 -19.28
N THR A 82 -15.26 21.18 -18.60
CA THR A 82 -14.90 20.26 -17.51
C THR A 82 -15.44 20.67 -16.15
N THR A 83 -15.83 21.94 -15.96
CA THR A 83 -16.29 22.47 -14.67
C THR A 83 -17.57 21.78 -14.17
N ASN A 84 -18.41 21.31 -15.08
CA ASN A 84 -19.68 20.63 -14.75
C ASN A 84 -19.58 19.09 -14.75
N MET A 85 -18.42 18.53 -15.04
CA MET A 85 -18.24 17.07 -14.97
C MET A 85 -18.32 16.60 -13.51
N SER A 86 -18.83 15.39 -13.31
CA SER A 86 -18.96 14.74 -12.00
C SER A 86 -18.04 13.53 -11.84
N ASN A 87 -17.03 13.39 -12.69
CA ASN A 87 -16.10 12.26 -12.65
C ASN A 87 -14.79 12.62 -11.93
N ASP A 88 -14.04 11.60 -11.53
CA ASP A 88 -12.85 11.76 -10.69
C ASP A 88 -11.66 12.39 -11.45
N ILE A 89 -11.60 12.23 -12.77
CA ILE A 89 -10.56 12.86 -13.61
C ILE A 89 -10.61 14.39 -13.51
N LYS A 90 -11.81 15.00 -13.39
CA LYS A 90 -11.95 16.45 -13.24
C LYS A 90 -11.14 16.98 -12.05
N ASN A 91 -11.14 16.29 -10.92
CA ASN A 91 -10.43 16.73 -9.72
C ASN A 91 -8.91 16.64 -9.88
N ARG A 92 -8.45 15.84 -10.85
CA ARG A 92 -7.04 15.69 -11.21
C ARG A 92 -6.63 16.56 -12.41
N LEU A 93 -7.56 17.29 -13.01
CA LEU A 93 -7.27 18.16 -14.14
C LEU A 93 -6.60 19.45 -13.66
N VAL A 94 -5.37 19.68 -14.10
CA VAL A 94 -4.57 20.86 -13.74
C VAL A 94 -4.88 22.03 -14.68
N GLY A 95 -5.01 21.74 -15.98
CA GLY A 95 -5.40 22.73 -16.98
C GLY A 95 -5.03 22.34 -18.40
N CYS A 96 -4.82 23.35 -19.24
CA CYS A 96 -4.69 23.19 -20.69
C CYS A 96 -3.73 24.21 -21.30
N ALA A 97 -3.00 23.80 -22.34
CA ALA A 97 -2.28 24.71 -23.22
C ALA A 97 -2.68 24.47 -24.68
N SER A 98 -2.87 25.52 -25.46
CA SER A 98 -3.13 25.42 -26.90
C SER A 98 -1.81 25.27 -27.64
N GLU A 99 -1.76 24.37 -28.62
CA GLU A 99 -0.60 24.16 -29.47
C GLU A 99 -0.81 24.85 -30.82
N ASP A 100 -0.04 25.92 -31.08
CA ASP A 100 0.00 26.57 -32.39
C ASP A 100 0.81 25.71 -33.36
N ILE A 101 0.12 24.90 -34.16
CA ILE A 101 0.75 24.11 -35.22
C ILE A 101 0.76 24.96 -36.49
N GLN A 102 1.91 25.58 -36.78
CA GLN A 102 2.10 26.36 -38.00
C GLN A 102 1.71 25.54 -39.24
N GLY A 103 0.76 26.06 -40.03
CA GLY A 103 0.32 25.44 -41.28
C GLY A 103 -0.91 24.52 -41.20
N ARG A 104 -1.58 24.38 -40.04
CA ARG A 104 -2.86 23.65 -39.91
C ARG A 104 -3.95 24.55 -39.33
N GLU A 105 -4.51 25.43 -40.16
CA GLU A 105 -5.54 26.39 -39.74
C GLU A 105 -6.91 25.76 -39.45
N GLU A 106 -7.10 24.48 -39.80
CA GLU A 106 -8.40 23.80 -39.77
C GLU A 106 -8.71 23.08 -38.45
N SER A 107 -7.72 22.85 -37.58
CA SER A 107 -7.94 22.12 -36.32
C SER A 107 -7.25 22.76 -35.12
N THR A 108 -7.93 22.71 -33.98
CA THR A 108 -7.42 23.17 -32.69
C THR A 108 -6.80 21.98 -31.96
N HIS A 109 -5.57 22.15 -31.50
CA HIS A 109 -4.84 21.15 -30.74
C HIS A 109 -4.62 21.64 -29.31
N LEU A 110 -5.02 20.83 -28.34
CA LEU A 110 -4.90 21.11 -26.91
C LEU A 110 -3.98 20.08 -26.26
N LYS A 111 -3.10 20.56 -25.38
CA LYS A 111 -2.36 19.76 -24.40
C LYS A 111 -3.10 19.83 -23.09
N ILE A 112 -3.53 18.70 -22.58
CA ILE A 112 -4.28 18.58 -21.34
C ILE A 112 -3.36 18.00 -20.27
N TYR A 113 -3.34 18.64 -19.11
CA TYR A 113 -2.43 18.32 -18.02
C TYR A 113 -3.19 17.72 -16.84
N LEU A 114 -2.79 16.53 -16.41
CA LEU A 114 -3.36 15.80 -15.28
C LEU A 114 -2.32 15.66 -14.17
N ALA A 115 -2.76 15.78 -12.93
CA ALA A 115 -2.00 15.43 -11.74
C ALA A 115 -2.11 13.92 -11.44
N ILE A 116 -1.79 13.10 -12.43
CA ILE A 116 -1.78 11.62 -12.39
C ILE A 116 -0.50 11.16 -13.10
N SER A 117 0.22 10.21 -12.52
CA SER A 117 1.44 9.67 -13.15
C SER A 117 1.10 8.92 -14.46
N PRO A 118 1.91 9.03 -15.53
CA PRO A 118 1.68 8.28 -16.76
C PRO A 118 1.59 6.76 -16.56
N ASN A 119 2.30 6.20 -15.58
CA ASN A 119 2.27 4.77 -15.29
C ASN A 119 0.89 4.32 -14.79
N GLN A 120 0.19 5.18 -14.05
CA GLN A 120 -1.17 4.90 -13.58
C GLN A 120 -2.23 5.00 -14.69
N LEU A 121 -1.88 5.55 -15.86
CA LEU A 121 -2.78 5.77 -17.00
C LEU A 121 -2.60 4.75 -18.14
N ARG A 122 -1.60 3.87 -18.02
CA ARG A 122 -1.28 2.85 -19.02
C ARG A 122 -2.21 1.65 -18.91
N PRO A 123 -3.03 1.33 -19.94
CA PRO A 123 -3.99 0.23 -19.87
C PRO A 123 -3.35 -1.13 -19.60
N ASP A 124 -2.11 -1.36 -20.05
CA ASP A 124 -1.35 -2.61 -19.85
C ASP A 124 -0.83 -2.79 -18.42
N GLN A 125 -0.80 -1.71 -17.63
CA GLN A 125 -0.34 -1.72 -16.23
C GLN A 125 -1.51 -1.61 -15.24
N GLN A 126 -2.72 -1.37 -15.73
CA GLN A 126 -3.91 -1.20 -14.91
C GLN A 126 -4.65 -2.52 -14.68
N VAL A 127 -5.24 -2.64 -13.49
CA VAL A 127 -6.24 -3.67 -13.22
C VAL A 127 -7.51 -3.39 -14.06
N PRO A 128 -8.29 -4.41 -14.44
CA PRO A 128 -9.46 -4.25 -15.31
C PRO A 128 -10.45 -3.17 -14.85
N CYS A 129 -10.75 -3.08 -13.54
CA CYS A 129 -11.64 -2.04 -13.01
C CYS A 129 -11.14 -0.62 -13.30
N LEU A 130 -9.84 -0.35 -13.08
CA LEU A 130 -9.27 0.97 -13.36
C LEU A 130 -9.34 1.31 -14.82
N ASN A 131 -9.03 0.35 -15.70
CA ASN A 131 -9.07 0.58 -17.14
C ASN A 131 -10.48 0.95 -17.60
N ASP A 132 -11.50 0.22 -17.12
CA ASP A 132 -12.91 0.53 -17.41
C ASP A 132 -13.32 1.89 -16.84
N ALA A 133 -12.89 2.25 -15.63
CA ALA A 133 -13.19 3.53 -15.00
C ALA A 133 -12.54 4.70 -15.74
N TYR A 134 -11.27 4.59 -16.13
CA TYR A 134 -10.59 5.59 -16.95
C TYR A 134 -11.25 5.74 -18.32
N GLN A 135 -11.59 4.63 -18.99
CA GLN A 135 -12.26 4.66 -20.28
C GLN A 135 -13.59 5.45 -20.20
N LYS A 136 -14.45 5.11 -19.22
CA LYS A 136 -15.71 5.84 -18.98
C LYS A 136 -15.46 7.33 -18.70
N ALA A 137 -14.44 7.65 -17.91
CA ALA A 137 -14.13 9.03 -17.55
C ALA A 137 -13.60 9.85 -18.75
N PHE A 138 -12.80 9.24 -19.64
CA PHE A 138 -12.37 9.86 -20.89
C PHE A 138 -13.51 9.99 -21.91
N ASP A 139 -14.44 9.04 -21.96
CA ASP A 139 -15.65 9.15 -22.78
C ASP A 139 -16.54 10.31 -22.30
N ALA A 140 -16.74 10.44 -20.98
CA ALA A 140 -17.46 11.59 -20.40
C ALA A 140 -16.75 12.93 -20.66
N LEU A 141 -15.41 12.96 -20.62
CA LEU A 141 -14.63 14.14 -21.01
C LEU A 141 -14.88 14.50 -22.47
N LYS A 142 -14.82 13.49 -23.36
CA LYS A 142 -15.05 13.65 -24.79
C LYS A 142 -16.45 14.19 -25.09
N GLU A 143 -17.46 13.69 -24.39
CA GLU A 143 -18.84 14.19 -24.48
C GLU A 143 -18.95 15.65 -24.03
N ALA A 144 -18.40 15.99 -22.86
CA ALA A 144 -18.44 17.35 -22.34
C ALA A 144 -17.76 18.35 -23.28
N VAL A 145 -16.60 17.98 -23.83
CA VAL A 145 -15.87 18.78 -24.83
C VAL A 145 -16.70 18.91 -26.11
N SER A 146 -17.27 17.82 -26.63
CA SER A 146 -18.07 17.86 -27.86
C SER A 146 -19.24 18.83 -27.76
N LEU A 147 -19.94 18.82 -26.62
CA LEU A 147 -21.08 19.69 -26.35
C LEU A 147 -20.68 21.17 -26.31
N HIS A 148 -19.64 21.52 -25.55
CA HIS A 148 -19.22 22.91 -25.40
C HIS A 148 -18.64 23.47 -26.69
N PHE A 149 -17.84 22.67 -27.41
CA PHE A 149 -17.26 23.07 -28.68
C PHE A 149 -18.24 22.99 -29.86
N LYS A 150 -19.44 22.42 -29.67
CA LYS A 150 -20.46 22.23 -30.71
C LYS A 150 -19.94 21.40 -31.90
N VAL A 151 -19.20 20.33 -31.58
CA VAL A 151 -18.69 19.34 -32.54
C VAL A 151 -19.33 17.98 -32.25
N HIS A 152 -19.31 17.09 -33.24
CA HIS A 152 -19.78 15.72 -33.01
C HIS A 152 -18.81 14.97 -32.08
N PHE A 153 -19.34 14.08 -31.26
CA PHE A 153 -18.59 13.28 -30.32
C PHE A 153 -17.41 12.58 -31.00
N GLU A 154 -17.64 11.93 -32.14
CA GLU A 154 -16.65 11.15 -32.90
C GLU A 154 -15.51 12.02 -33.45
N GLN A 155 -15.74 13.32 -33.62
CA GLN A 155 -14.74 14.25 -34.14
C GLN A 155 -13.74 14.73 -33.08
N VAL A 156 -14.05 14.56 -31.80
CA VAL A 156 -13.11 14.83 -30.71
C VAL A 156 -12.11 13.68 -30.64
N GLN A 157 -10.87 13.95 -31.02
CA GLN A 157 -9.80 12.94 -30.99
C GLN A 157 -8.96 13.13 -29.74
N ILE A 158 -8.98 12.13 -28.84
CA ILE A 158 -8.11 12.08 -27.66
C ILE A 158 -6.97 11.13 -27.98
N PHE A 159 -5.74 11.63 -27.93
CA PHE A 159 -4.53 10.82 -28.09
C PHE A 159 -4.01 10.44 -26.70
N LEU A 160 -4.23 9.19 -26.31
CA LEU A 160 -3.84 8.63 -25.01
C LEU A 160 -2.34 8.29 -24.93
N GLU A 161 -1.50 9.10 -25.59
CA GLU A 161 -0.04 9.05 -25.48
C GLU A 161 0.38 9.93 -24.30
N PHE A 162 0.35 9.36 -23.09
CA PHE A 162 0.69 10.08 -21.86
C PHE A 162 2.18 10.35 -21.76
N LYS A 163 2.56 11.62 -21.71
CA LYS A 163 3.93 12.07 -21.43
C LYS A 163 4.05 12.49 -19.98
N GLU A 164 5.14 12.07 -19.34
CA GLU A 164 5.48 12.60 -18.02
C GLU A 164 5.81 14.08 -18.10
N VAL A 165 5.28 14.85 -17.16
CA VAL A 165 5.48 16.29 -17.07
C VAL A 165 5.74 16.71 -15.63
N GLN A 166 6.55 17.74 -15.45
CA GLN A 166 6.75 18.41 -14.17
C GLN A 166 5.90 19.68 -14.15
N LEU A 167 4.97 19.75 -13.22
CA LEU A 167 4.01 20.85 -13.11
C LEU A 167 4.32 21.66 -11.86
N GLN A 168 4.32 22.99 -12.00
CA GLN A 168 4.59 23.89 -10.89
C GLN A 168 3.40 24.80 -10.63
N ALA A 169 2.88 24.74 -9.40
CA ALA A 169 1.87 25.65 -8.90
C ALA A 169 2.52 26.85 -8.21
N GLN A 170 1.95 28.04 -8.42
CA GLN A 170 2.29 29.23 -7.65
C GLN A 170 1.04 30.04 -7.35
N ARG A 171 0.97 30.59 -6.12
CA ARG A 171 -0.04 31.57 -5.73
C ARG A 171 0.61 32.92 -5.49
N ILE A 172 0.04 33.94 -6.08
CA ILE A 172 0.57 35.31 -6.06
C ILE A 172 -0.48 36.20 -5.40
N THR A 173 -0.08 36.97 -4.40
CA THR A 173 -0.94 38.01 -3.82
C THR A 173 -0.32 39.37 -4.07
N SER A 174 -1.13 40.31 -4.55
CA SER A 174 -0.69 41.67 -4.82
C SER A 174 -1.73 42.70 -4.44
N LEU A 175 -1.27 43.91 -4.09
CA LEU A 175 -2.12 45.04 -3.77
C LEU A 175 -2.31 45.89 -5.03
N ALA A 176 -3.56 46.23 -5.33
CA ALA A 176 -3.85 47.20 -6.37
C ALA A 176 -3.39 48.60 -5.97
N MET A 177 -2.82 49.31 -6.93
CA MET A 177 -2.47 50.71 -6.78
C MET A 177 -2.94 51.52 -7.98
N GLU A 178 -3.26 52.79 -7.71
CA GLU A 178 -3.59 53.79 -8.70
C GLU A 178 -2.78 55.05 -8.38
N ASP A 179 -2.12 55.65 -9.38
CA ASP A 179 -1.27 56.84 -9.27
C ASP A 179 -0.22 56.76 -8.15
N ASN A 180 0.42 55.60 -8.03
CA ASN A 180 1.40 55.27 -6.98
C ASN A 180 0.85 55.22 -5.54
N GLN A 181 -0.47 55.32 -5.36
CA GLN A 181 -1.15 55.21 -4.07
C GLN A 181 -1.82 53.85 -3.92
N MET A 182 -1.73 53.28 -2.72
CA MET A 182 -2.47 52.07 -2.37
C MET A 182 -3.95 52.41 -2.21
N LEU A 183 -4.82 51.57 -2.78
CA LEU A 183 -6.27 51.74 -2.71
C LEU A 183 -6.81 51.11 -1.42
N PHE A 184 -6.85 51.91 -0.35
CA PHE A 184 -7.50 51.55 0.92
C PHE A 184 -8.98 51.94 0.89
N ASP A 185 -9.83 51.20 1.63
CA ASP A 185 -11.27 51.47 1.78
C ASP A 185 -12.01 51.70 0.44
N SER A 186 -11.52 51.05 -0.62
CA SER A 186 -11.99 51.16 -1.99
C SER A 186 -12.58 49.84 -2.43
N THR A 187 -13.56 49.87 -3.33
CA THR A 187 -14.15 48.65 -3.90
C THR A 187 -13.70 48.40 -5.34
N TRP A 188 -13.81 47.13 -5.78
CA TRP A 188 -13.49 46.71 -7.15
C TRP A 188 -14.55 47.21 -8.13
N THR A 189 -14.30 48.36 -8.76
CA THR A 189 -15.09 48.84 -9.90
C THR A 189 -14.77 48.05 -11.16
N ASP A 190 -15.70 47.98 -12.11
CA ASP A 190 -15.47 47.26 -13.38
C ASP A 190 -14.31 47.85 -14.17
N GLU A 191 -14.11 49.18 -14.12
CA GLU A 191 -12.94 49.84 -14.69
C GLU A 191 -11.63 49.32 -14.09
N ARG A 192 -11.56 49.16 -12.75
CA ARG A 192 -10.37 48.64 -12.07
C ARG A 192 -10.13 47.17 -12.36
N LYS A 193 -11.19 46.36 -12.40
CA LYS A 193 -11.10 44.94 -12.81
C LYS A 193 -10.53 44.82 -14.22
N LEU A 194 -10.98 45.68 -15.14
CA LEU A 194 -10.45 45.74 -16.51
C LEU A 194 -8.96 46.14 -16.54
N LYS A 195 -8.55 47.12 -15.73
CA LYS A 195 -7.12 47.49 -15.62
C LYS A 195 -6.26 46.32 -15.10
N VAL A 196 -6.73 45.57 -14.10
CA VAL A 196 -6.05 44.33 -13.63
C VAL A 196 -5.96 43.30 -14.75
N LYS A 197 -7.06 43.05 -15.46
CA LYS A 197 -7.10 42.11 -16.58
C LYS A 197 -6.05 42.45 -17.65
N VAL A 198 -5.98 43.71 -18.07
CA VAL A 198 -4.99 44.19 -19.07
C VAL A 198 -3.55 43.99 -18.59
N PHE A 199 -3.29 44.26 -17.30
CA PHE A 199 -1.99 44.00 -16.69
C PHE A 199 -1.64 42.51 -16.73
N LEU A 200 -2.54 41.64 -16.27
CA LEU A 200 -2.32 40.20 -16.23
C LEU A 200 -2.15 39.60 -17.62
N LEU A 201 -2.89 40.06 -18.62
CA LEU A 201 -2.72 39.66 -20.03
C LEU A 201 -1.32 39.95 -20.55
N SER A 202 -0.82 41.15 -20.28
CA SER A 202 0.53 41.56 -20.69
C SER A 202 1.59 40.70 -19.99
N TRP A 203 1.36 40.40 -18.71
CA TRP A 203 2.24 39.54 -17.92
C TRP A 203 2.25 38.08 -18.40
N MET A 204 1.08 37.48 -18.64
CA MET A 204 0.96 36.12 -19.17
C MET A 204 1.67 35.95 -20.52
N ARG A 205 1.56 36.92 -21.42
CA ARG A 205 2.25 36.88 -22.72
C ARG A 205 3.77 36.89 -22.58
N SER A 206 4.30 37.65 -21.63
CA SER A 206 5.74 37.71 -21.36
C SER A 206 6.27 36.38 -20.81
N ILE A 207 5.54 35.77 -19.87
CA ILE A 207 5.99 34.55 -19.20
C ILE A 207 5.80 33.30 -20.07
N ASN A 208 4.74 33.23 -20.89
CA ASN A 208 4.40 32.03 -21.66
C ASN A 208 5.50 31.57 -22.62
N ASN A 209 6.27 32.52 -23.17
CA ASN A 209 7.38 32.22 -24.07
C ASN A 209 8.55 31.49 -23.38
N ARG A 210 8.63 31.56 -22.04
CA ARG A 210 9.66 30.89 -21.24
C ARG A 210 9.08 29.63 -20.57
N PHE A 211 7.93 29.85 -19.92
CA PHE A 211 7.00 28.98 -19.19
C PHE A 211 5.68 28.66 -19.88
N PRO A 212 5.43 27.50 -20.54
CA PRO A 212 4.08 27.20 -21.02
C PRO A 212 3.06 27.30 -19.86
N LEU A 213 2.18 28.30 -19.94
CA LEU A 213 1.15 28.56 -18.93
C LEU A 213 -0.01 27.60 -19.16
N ILE A 214 -0.34 26.82 -18.12
CA ILE A 214 -1.35 25.76 -18.16
C ILE A 214 -2.70 26.25 -17.64
N SER A 215 -2.68 27.05 -16.58
CA SER A 215 -3.91 27.54 -15.94
C SER A 215 -3.62 28.83 -15.20
N MET A 216 -4.62 29.71 -15.15
CA MET A 216 -4.62 30.88 -14.30
C MET A 216 -6.01 31.09 -13.71
N LYS A 217 -6.09 31.30 -12.39
CA LYS A 217 -7.30 31.71 -11.69
C LYS A 217 -7.04 33.02 -10.96
N VAL A 218 -7.93 33.99 -11.15
CA VAL A 218 -7.84 35.30 -10.51
C VAL A 218 -8.97 35.45 -9.50
N GLU A 219 -8.62 35.84 -8.28
CA GLU A 219 -9.56 36.17 -7.23
C GLU A 219 -9.31 37.62 -6.79
N LEU A 220 -10.35 38.45 -6.93
CA LEU A 220 -10.32 39.85 -6.53
C LEU A 220 -11.06 39.97 -5.20
N MET A 221 -10.35 40.37 -4.16
CA MET A 221 -10.88 40.45 -2.80
C MET A 221 -10.99 41.91 -2.36
N ASP A 222 -12.04 42.19 -1.60
CA ASP A 222 -12.36 43.51 -1.06
C ASP A 222 -12.31 43.47 0.47
N ILE A 223 -11.09 43.46 1.02
CA ILE A 223 -10.85 43.23 2.46
C ILE A 223 -9.99 44.38 2.99
N SER A 224 -10.62 45.50 3.36
CA SER A 224 -9.97 46.78 3.78
C SER A 224 -9.02 47.42 2.74
N ARG A 225 -8.67 46.68 1.70
CA ARG A 225 -7.77 47.00 0.58
C ARG A 225 -8.21 46.16 -0.63
N LEU A 226 -7.86 46.65 -1.81
CA LEU A 226 -8.04 45.92 -3.06
C LEU A 226 -6.90 44.91 -3.26
N ASP A 227 -7.17 43.67 -2.89
CA ASP A 227 -6.24 42.55 -3.02
C ASP A 227 -6.57 41.75 -4.28
N CYS A 228 -5.52 41.36 -5.00
CA CYS A 228 -5.59 40.46 -6.15
C CYS A 228 -4.78 39.21 -5.84
N LYS A 229 -5.46 38.06 -5.82
CA LYS A 229 -4.85 36.74 -5.75
C LYS A 229 -4.85 36.11 -7.14
N VAL A 230 -3.72 35.52 -7.54
CA VAL A 230 -3.57 34.85 -8.82
C VAL A 230 -2.94 33.50 -8.57
N ASP A 231 -3.65 32.43 -8.89
CA ASP A 231 -3.16 31.06 -8.87
C ASP A 231 -2.76 30.67 -10.29
N VAL A 232 -1.52 30.20 -10.48
CA VAL A 232 -0.98 29.86 -11.80
C VAL A 232 -0.33 28.49 -11.79
N TRP A 233 -0.41 27.82 -12.94
CA TRP A 233 0.24 26.53 -13.19
C TRP A 233 1.10 26.60 -14.44
N PHE A 234 2.30 26.05 -14.35
CA PHE A 234 3.28 26.00 -15.45
C PHE A 234 3.74 24.58 -15.74
N ASP A 235 4.02 24.32 -17.02
CA ASP A 235 4.81 23.16 -17.45
C ASP A 235 6.29 23.52 -17.32
N VAL A 236 6.97 22.89 -16.37
CA VAL A 236 8.39 23.12 -16.09
C VAL A 236 9.26 21.93 -16.48
N THR A 237 8.71 21.02 -17.29
CA THR A 237 9.40 19.82 -17.77
C THR A 237 10.72 20.19 -18.46
N GLY A 238 11.82 19.60 -17.99
CA GLY A 238 13.17 19.81 -18.53
C GLY A 238 13.82 21.14 -18.14
N LYS A 239 13.30 21.86 -17.13
CA LYS A 239 13.88 23.11 -16.60
C LYS A 239 14.66 22.82 -15.30
N THR A 240 15.72 23.58 -15.05
CA THR A 240 16.50 23.50 -13.82
C THR A 240 15.91 24.38 -12.72
N ASP A 241 16.10 24.03 -11.45
CA ASP A 241 15.59 24.80 -10.30
C ASP A 241 16.01 26.27 -10.31
N GLU A 242 17.24 26.55 -10.77
CA GLU A 242 17.75 27.91 -10.91
C GLU A 242 16.97 28.72 -11.96
N ALA A 243 16.57 28.09 -13.07
CA ALA A 243 15.72 28.72 -14.07
C ALA A 243 14.31 29.03 -13.52
N LEU A 244 13.81 28.23 -12.57
CA LEU A 244 12.47 28.38 -11.97
C LEU A 244 12.42 29.52 -10.95
N TYR A 245 13.45 29.65 -10.11
CA TYR A 245 13.54 30.69 -9.09
C TYR A 245 13.61 32.11 -9.68
N TYR A 246 14.44 32.31 -10.71
CA TYR A 246 14.60 33.63 -11.29
C TYR A 246 13.42 34.07 -12.17
N LEU A 247 12.57 33.15 -12.61
CA LEU A 247 11.66 33.47 -13.71
C LEU A 247 10.50 34.38 -13.33
N PHE A 248 9.94 34.19 -12.13
CA PHE A 248 8.75 34.92 -11.71
C PHE A 248 9.08 36.34 -11.26
N ALA A 249 10.06 36.47 -10.35
CA ALA A 249 10.50 37.75 -9.82
C ALA A 249 11.14 38.64 -10.89
N SER A 250 11.85 38.07 -11.88
CA SER A 250 12.42 38.85 -12.98
C SER A 250 11.35 39.31 -13.97
N SER A 251 10.44 38.43 -14.41
CA SER A 251 9.34 38.75 -15.34
C SER A 251 8.44 39.87 -14.80
N MET A 252 8.07 39.79 -13.51
CA MET A 252 7.25 40.82 -12.87
C MET A 252 7.98 42.17 -12.79
N LYS A 253 9.29 42.16 -12.47
CA LYS A 253 10.12 43.38 -12.45
C LYS A 253 10.30 44.00 -13.84
N GLU A 254 10.34 43.18 -14.90
CA GLU A 254 10.45 43.64 -16.30
C GLU A 254 9.16 44.33 -16.79
N ILE A 255 7.99 43.90 -16.31
CA ILE A 255 6.67 44.38 -16.79
C ILE A 255 6.11 45.53 -15.95
N LEU A 256 6.52 45.62 -14.68
CA LEU A 256 6.19 46.72 -13.77
C LEU A 256 6.39 48.12 -14.41
N PRO A 257 7.52 48.43 -15.08
CA PRO A 257 7.73 49.73 -15.74
C PRO A 257 6.82 49.98 -16.94
N ILE A 258 6.40 48.93 -17.65
CA ILE A 258 5.63 49.02 -18.91
C ILE A 258 4.15 49.33 -18.62
N SER A 259 3.65 48.89 -17.46
CA SER A 259 2.26 49.14 -17.02
C SER A 259 2.05 50.44 -16.22
N GLN A 260 3.13 51.11 -15.81
CA GLN A 260 3.10 52.30 -14.94
C GLN A 260 2.79 53.61 -15.67
N LYS A 261 1.55 53.81 -16.12
CA LYS A 261 1.09 55.19 -16.33
C LYS A 261 -0.01 55.66 -15.40
N THR A 262 -0.83 54.77 -14.81
CA THR A 262 -1.81 55.15 -13.77
C THR A 262 -2.25 54.01 -12.85
N PHE A 263 -2.18 52.73 -13.23
CA PHE A 263 -2.64 51.61 -12.39
C PHE A 263 -1.67 50.43 -12.43
N GLY A 264 -1.43 49.76 -11.30
CA GLY A 264 -0.51 48.62 -11.23
C GLY A 264 -0.69 47.77 -9.98
N LEU A 265 -0.09 46.59 -10.00
CA LEU A 265 -0.06 45.66 -8.86
C LEU A 265 1.29 45.82 -8.13
N LYS A 266 1.29 46.19 -6.83
CA LYS A 266 2.51 46.41 -6.02
C LYS A 266 2.51 45.51 -4.79
N ARG A 267 3.73 45.23 -4.28
CA ARG A 267 3.99 44.33 -3.14
C ARG A 267 3.44 42.93 -3.42
N PHE A 268 4.11 42.24 -4.34
CA PHE A 268 4.05 40.78 -4.37
C PHE A 268 4.70 40.28 -3.07
N SER A 269 3.87 40.07 -2.04
CA SER A 269 4.35 39.50 -0.80
C SER A 269 4.28 37.99 -0.94
N GLU A 270 5.45 37.42 -1.13
CA GLU A 270 5.73 36.00 -1.09
C GLU A 270 5.73 35.51 0.39
N LYS A 271 4.61 35.63 1.11
CA LYS A 271 4.59 35.34 2.56
C LYS A 271 4.63 33.83 2.87
N THR A 272 5.48 33.42 3.83
CA THR A 272 5.28 32.25 4.71
C THR A 272 5.79 32.58 6.13
N PRO A 273 5.31 31.96 7.25
CA PRO A 273 4.56 30.72 7.39
C PRO A 273 3.42 30.77 8.45
N ASP A 274 2.19 31.07 8.04
CA ASP A 274 0.97 30.55 8.72
C ASP A 274 -0.05 30.02 7.68
N TYR A 275 0.32 30.11 6.39
CA TYR A 275 -0.54 29.86 5.24
C TYR A 275 -0.09 28.65 4.41
N VAL A 276 0.87 27.86 4.90
CA VAL A 276 1.19 26.55 4.29
C VAL A 276 -0.09 25.73 4.15
N ALA A 277 -1.02 25.82 5.11
CA ALA A 277 -2.34 25.20 5.03
C ALA A 277 -3.20 25.62 3.81
N GLN A 278 -3.03 26.81 3.22
CA GLN A 278 -3.88 27.29 2.11
C GLN A 278 -3.30 27.12 0.70
N CYS A 279 -1.99 27.04 0.53
CA CYS A 279 -1.41 26.48 -0.72
C CYS A 279 -1.56 24.96 -0.73
N VAL A 280 -1.44 24.34 0.45
CA VAL A 280 -1.90 22.97 0.69
C VAL A 280 -3.38 22.79 0.35
N PHE A 281 -4.23 23.83 0.31
CA PHE A 281 -5.62 23.70 -0.20
C PHE A 281 -5.72 23.56 -1.73
N LEU A 282 -4.80 24.15 -2.51
CA LEU A 282 -4.76 23.96 -3.97
C LEU A 282 -4.23 22.57 -4.34
N VAL A 283 -3.27 22.06 -3.57
CA VAL A 283 -2.72 20.71 -3.74
C VAL A 283 -3.52 19.65 -2.97
N HIS A 284 -4.31 19.99 -1.95
CA HIS A 284 -5.26 19.05 -1.31
C HIS A 284 -6.41 18.65 -2.23
N PHE A 285 -6.71 19.40 -3.29
CA PHE A 285 -7.58 18.90 -4.36
C PHE A 285 -6.93 17.77 -5.16
N VAL A 286 -5.60 17.75 -5.22
CA VAL A 286 -4.79 16.60 -5.64
C VAL A 286 -4.37 15.84 -4.38
N LYS A 287 -5.34 15.32 -3.60
CA LYS A 287 -5.09 14.34 -2.53
C LYS A 287 -4.08 13.33 -3.05
N ASP A 288 -2.84 13.32 -2.56
CA ASP A 288 -1.77 12.36 -2.87
C ASP A 288 -1.72 11.93 -4.37
N PRO A 289 -0.73 12.34 -5.17
CA PRO A 289 -0.66 11.91 -6.58
C PRO A 289 -0.67 10.37 -6.75
N ASP A 290 -0.35 9.62 -5.68
CA ASP A 290 -0.41 8.17 -5.63
C ASP A 290 -1.74 7.62 -5.04
N ALA A 291 -2.60 8.47 -4.48
CA ALA A 291 -3.92 8.04 -4.01
C ALA A 291 -4.83 7.68 -5.18
N LEU A 292 -5.58 6.60 -4.96
CA LEU A 292 -6.54 6.02 -5.87
C LEU A 292 -7.48 7.08 -6.46
N VAL A 293 -7.50 7.14 -7.80
CA VAL A 293 -8.33 8.10 -8.54
C VAL A 293 -9.81 7.71 -8.47
N PHE A 294 -10.12 6.42 -8.49
CA PHE A 294 -11.48 5.89 -8.44
C PHE A 294 -11.70 5.07 -7.16
N GLU A 295 -12.45 5.61 -6.20
CA GLU A 295 -12.75 4.93 -4.93
C GLU A 295 -13.48 3.60 -5.15
N GLU A 296 -14.26 3.48 -6.24
CA GLU A 296 -14.95 2.24 -6.61
C GLU A 296 -14.01 1.07 -6.94
N CYS A 297 -12.76 1.34 -7.34
CA CYS A 297 -11.76 0.31 -7.61
C CYS A 297 -10.82 0.04 -6.41
N ALA A 298 -10.99 0.74 -5.28
CA ALA A 298 -10.07 0.63 -4.14
C ALA A 298 -10.01 -0.79 -3.56
N ALA A 299 -11.16 -1.44 -3.44
CA ALA A 299 -11.25 -2.81 -2.93
C ALA A 299 -10.54 -3.84 -3.83
N GLU A 300 -10.47 -3.61 -5.14
CA GLU A 300 -9.72 -4.49 -6.05
C GLU A 300 -8.22 -4.20 -5.96
N LEU A 301 -7.81 -2.93 -5.90
CA LEU A 301 -6.41 -2.52 -5.91
C LEU A 301 -5.64 -2.90 -4.63
N GLU A 302 -6.29 -2.82 -3.47
CA GLU A 302 -5.73 -3.32 -2.21
C GLU A 302 -5.42 -4.82 -2.26
N GLN A 303 -6.08 -5.58 -3.14
CA GLN A 303 -5.90 -7.03 -3.28
C GLN A 303 -4.79 -7.43 -4.28
N TYR A 304 -4.30 -6.50 -5.11
CA TYR A 304 -3.29 -6.79 -6.15
C TYR A 304 -1.83 -6.53 -5.72
N ASN A 305 -1.59 -5.75 -4.66
CA ASN A 305 -0.24 -5.36 -4.22
C ASN A 305 0.28 -6.14 -3.01
N ILE A 306 -0.42 -7.19 -2.57
CA ILE A 306 0.01 -7.94 -1.39
C ILE A 306 1.01 -9.01 -1.82
N PRO A 307 2.23 -8.99 -1.27
CA PRO A 307 3.25 -9.96 -1.61
C PRO A 307 2.75 -11.36 -1.25
N VAL A 308 2.82 -12.26 -2.22
CA VAL A 308 2.54 -13.68 -2.02
C VAL A 308 3.86 -14.37 -1.72
N GLU A 309 3.93 -15.08 -0.59
CA GLU A 309 5.09 -15.88 -0.25
C GLU A 309 4.88 -17.32 -0.74
N ILE A 310 5.85 -17.82 -1.50
CA ILE A 310 5.88 -19.19 -2.00
C ILE A 310 7.09 -19.88 -1.39
N MET A 311 6.84 -21.00 -0.73
CA MET A 311 7.86 -21.85 -0.15
C MET A 311 7.95 -23.16 -0.91
N THR A 312 9.17 -23.55 -1.25
CA THR A 312 9.48 -24.94 -1.64
C THR A 312 9.81 -25.78 -0.41
N GLY A 313 9.16 -26.92 -0.30
CA GLY A 313 9.35 -27.85 0.80
C GLY A 313 9.31 -29.30 0.31
N SER A 314 8.98 -30.19 1.24
CA SER A 314 8.80 -31.61 0.94
C SER A 314 7.58 -32.17 1.64
N ALA A 315 7.02 -33.25 1.08
CA ALA A 315 5.93 -33.98 1.70
C ALA A 315 6.17 -35.49 1.63
N PHE A 316 5.62 -36.21 2.60
CA PHE A 316 5.64 -37.67 2.66
C PHE A 316 4.33 -38.19 3.27
N GLU A 317 4.07 -39.50 3.10
CA GLU A 317 2.83 -40.12 3.57
C GLU A 317 3.05 -40.93 4.85
N VAL A 318 2.08 -40.87 5.77
CA VAL A 318 1.98 -41.69 6.98
C VAL A 318 0.65 -42.43 6.96
N HIS A 319 0.67 -43.75 7.14
CA HIS A 319 -0.55 -44.54 7.29
C HIS A 319 -0.78 -44.85 8.77
N LEU A 320 -1.98 -44.56 9.25
CA LEU A 320 -2.44 -44.82 10.60
C LEU A 320 -3.62 -45.80 10.57
N ASP A 321 -3.58 -46.83 11.41
CA ASP A 321 -4.69 -47.76 11.60
C ASP A 321 -5.71 -47.20 12.60
N VAL A 322 -6.35 -46.10 12.19
CA VAL A 322 -7.27 -45.29 12.99
C VAL A 322 -8.46 -44.88 12.13
N ASP A 323 -9.68 -45.02 12.67
CA ASP A 323 -10.88 -44.41 12.10
C ASP A 323 -10.99 -42.94 12.53
N GLU A 324 -11.13 -42.04 11.55
CA GLU A 324 -11.27 -40.59 11.74
C GLU A 324 -12.49 -40.22 12.61
N ASN A 325 -13.54 -41.04 12.59
CA ASN A 325 -14.76 -40.83 13.36
C ASN A 325 -14.53 -40.85 14.89
N ASP A 326 -13.56 -41.64 15.37
CA ASP A 326 -13.25 -41.74 16.81
C ASP A 326 -12.65 -40.44 17.36
N TRP A 327 -12.05 -39.63 16.46
CA TRP A 327 -11.35 -38.39 16.80
C TRP A 327 -12.23 -37.15 16.64
N ASP A 328 -13.23 -37.19 15.75
CA ASP A 328 -14.24 -36.14 15.60
C ASP A 328 -14.97 -35.84 16.93
N LEU A 329 -15.16 -36.84 17.79
CA LEU A 329 -15.80 -36.65 19.10
C LEU A 329 -14.89 -35.92 20.10
N ARG A 330 -13.58 -36.21 20.09
CA ARG A 330 -12.61 -35.58 20.99
C ARG A 330 -12.27 -34.15 20.58
N ALA A 331 -12.28 -33.88 19.28
CA ALA A 331 -12.03 -32.54 18.75
C ALA A 331 -13.12 -31.52 19.11
N LYS A 332 -14.35 -31.95 19.42
CA LYS A 332 -15.46 -31.04 19.76
C LYS A 332 -15.19 -30.19 21.01
N SER A 333 -14.40 -30.67 21.97
CA SER A 333 -14.10 -29.95 23.21
C SER A 333 -12.84 -29.07 23.13
N HIS A 334 -12.03 -29.20 22.07
CA HIS A 334 -10.79 -28.42 21.94
C HIS A 334 -11.08 -27.02 21.39
N VAL A 335 -10.36 -26.00 21.87
CA VAL A 335 -10.61 -24.61 21.43
C VAL A 335 -10.06 -24.36 20.02
N ASN A 336 -8.95 -25.02 19.65
CA ASN A 336 -8.30 -24.88 18.35
C ASN A 336 -9.28 -25.20 17.19
N PRO A 337 -9.58 -24.25 16.28
CA PRO A 337 -10.40 -24.50 15.09
C PRO A 337 -9.84 -25.60 14.18
N PHE A 338 -8.51 -25.69 14.03
CA PHE A 338 -7.84 -26.70 13.20
C PHE A 338 -8.23 -28.13 13.62
N SER A 339 -8.33 -28.39 14.93
CA SER A 339 -8.81 -29.67 15.46
C SER A 339 -10.21 -30.05 14.98
N GLY A 340 -11.11 -29.07 14.73
CA GLY A 340 -12.47 -29.35 14.25
C GLY A 340 -12.56 -29.58 12.74
N TRP A 341 -11.59 -29.07 11.97
CA TRP A 341 -11.51 -29.30 10.53
C TRP A 341 -10.73 -30.59 10.20
N ARG A 342 -9.58 -30.80 10.83
CA ARG A 342 -8.67 -31.94 10.62
C ARG A 342 -8.18 -32.50 11.97
N PRO A 343 -9.02 -33.24 12.71
CA PRO A 343 -8.72 -33.69 14.06
C PRO A 343 -7.49 -34.59 14.15
N ILE A 344 -7.32 -35.50 13.19
CA ILE A 344 -6.15 -36.41 13.17
C ILE A 344 -4.86 -35.62 12.91
N CYS A 345 -4.89 -34.64 12.00
CA CYS A 345 -3.71 -33.82 11.73
C CYS A 345 -3.33 -32.97 12.95
N ASP A 346 -4.29 -32.28 13.58
CA ASP A 346 -4.03 -31.52 14.81
C ASP A 346 -3.37 -32.40 15.88
N TRP A 347 -3.90 -33.60 16.08
CA TRP A 347 -3.37 -34.49 17.08
C TRP A 347 -2.02 -35.12 16.70
N PHE A 348 -1.81 -35.41 15.41
CA PHE A 348 -0.52 -35.82 14.88
C PHE A 348 0.52 -34.74 15.16
N MET A 349 0.25 -33.48 14.78
CA MET A 349 1.11 -32.32 15.03
C MET A 349 1.44 -32.18 16.52
N ASN A 350 0.44 -32.27 17.40
CA ASN A 350 0.64 -32.21 18.85
C ASN A 350 1.50 -33.38 19.38
N ALA A 351 1.31 -34.59 18.86
CA ALA A 351 2.15 -35.74 19.19
C ALA A 351 3.61 -35.54 18.77
N THR A 352 3.84 -34.80 17.69
CA THR A 352 5.20 -34.50 17.18
C THR A 352 5.94 -33.45 18.00
N ALA A 353 5.22 -32.55 18.67
CA ALA A 353 5.78 -31.44 19.43
C ALA A 353 6.46 -31.84 20.75
N LEU A 354 6.12 -33.02 21.31
CA LEU A 354 6.47 -33.38 22.68
C LEU A 354 7.85 -34.03 22.92
N PRO A 355 8.58 -34.60 21.92
CA PRO A 355 9.91 -35.15 22.19
C PRO A 355 11.07 -34.61 21.33
N TYR A 356 10.82 -33.91 20.21
CA TYR A 356 11.90 -33.47 19.28
C TYR A 356 11.57 -32.14 18.60
N GLU A 357 11.98 -31.02 19.23
CA GLU A 357 11.84 -29.64 18.69
C GLU A 357 12.28 -29.56 17.21
N LEU A 358 13.33 -30.30 16.85
CA LEU A 358 13.94 -30.30 15.53
C LEU A 358 13.04 -30.77 14.37
N ILE A 359 12.06 -31.66 14.61
CA ILE A 359 11.09 -32.04 13.57
C ILE A 359 9.88 -31.11 13.64
N SER A 360 9.37 -30.86 14.84
CA SER A 360 8.13 -30.09 15.02
C SER A 360 8.24 -28.69 14.45
N GLU A 361 9.42 -28.06 14.52
CA GLU A 361 9.69 -26.75 13.90
C GLU A 361 9.71 -26.79 12.37
N LYS A 362 9.90 -27.97 11.76
CA LYS A 362 9.94 -28.15 10.30
C LYS A 362 8.58 -28.54 9.73
N VAL A 363 7.66 -29.09 10.53
CA VAL A 363 6.35 -29.50 10.03
C VAL A 363 5.46 -28.27 9.88
N ILE A 364 5.08 -27.94 8.64
CA ILE A 364 4.27 -26.77 8.33
C ILE A 364 2.78 -27.07 8.20
N GLY A 365 2.42 -28.34 8.05
CA GLY A 365 1.02 -28.76 8.08
C GLY A 365 0.80 -30.20 7.68
N CYS A 366 -0.47 -30.58 7.59
CA CYS A 366 -0.89 -31.96 7.37
C CYS A 366 -2.24 -32.01 6.66
N ARG A 367 -2.42 -33.01 5.79
CA ARG A 367 -3.72 -33.32 5.19
C ARG A 367 -4.05 -34.78 5.43
N SER A 368 -5.28 -35.07 5.86
CA SER A 368 -5.77 -36.45 5.99
C SER A 368 -6.57 -36.88 4.75
N ASN A 369 -6.51 -38.15 4.41
CA ASN A 369 -7.43 -38.78 3.48
C ASN A 369 -7.84 -40.15 4.03
N ARG A 370 -9.13 -40.47 3.94
CA ARG A 370 -9.66 -41.74 4.42
C ARG A 370 -9.44 -42.81 3.36
N THR A 371 -8.79 -43.90 3.75
CA THR A 371 -8.57 -45.08 2.90
C THR A 371 -9.09 -46.33 3.61
N GLY A 372 -10.40 -46.57 3.53
CA GLY A 372 -11.05 -47.70 4.21
C GLY A 372 -11.11 -47.52 5.73
N THR A 373 -10.51 -48.46 6.48
CA THR A 373 -10.34 -48.41 7.94
C THR A 373 -9.07 -47.69 8.38
N LYS A 374 -8.19 -47.35 7.43
CA LYS A 374 -6.93 -46.64 7.68
C LYS A 374 -7.06 -45.18 7.29
N THR A 375 -6.39 -44.33 8.03
CA THR A 375 -6.21 -42.93 7.69
C THR A 375 -4.83 -42.75 7.07
N GLN A 376 -4.77 -42.14 5.88
CA GLN A 376 -3.54 -41.70 5.26
C GLN A 376 -3.34 -40.21 5.57
N LEU A 377 -2.15 -39.84 6.05
CA LEU A 377 -1.75 -38.46 6.27
C LEU A 377 -0.66 -38.09 5.29
N THR A 378 -0.83 -36.98 4.59
CA THR A 378 0.26 -36.28 3.90
C THR A 378 0.81 -35.23 4.86
N VAL A 379 2.07 -35.35 5.24
CA VAL A 379 2.77 -34.43 6.15
C VAL A 379 3.68 -33.52 5.33
N TYR A 380 3.60 -32.21 5.56
CA TYR A 380 4.33 -31.18 4.83
C TYR A 380 5.45 -30.61 5.70
N LEU A 381 6.65 -30.51 5.13
CA LEU A 381 7.86 -30.02 5.78
C LEU A 381 8.39 -28.77 5.06
N ALA A 382 8.80 -27.74 5.80
CA ALA A 382 9.62 -26.63 5.33
C ALA A 382 11.09 -27.06 5.17
N VAL A 383 11.33 -28.19 4.51
CA VAL A 383 12.66 -28.75 4.25
C VAL A 383 12.74 -29.09 2.77
N PRO A 384 13.77 -28.61 2.03
CA PRO A 384 13.96 -28.98 0.64
C PRO A 384 14.11 -30.49 0.46
N LEU A 385 13.57 -31.04 -0.64
CA LEU A 385 13.69 -32.47 -0.93
C LEU A 385 15.15 -32.93 -1.02
N ALA A 386 16.05 -32.08 -1.51
CA ALA A 386 17.48 -32.35 -1.60
C ALA A 386 18.10 -32.70 -0.23
N ASP A 387 17.67 -32.03 0.84
CA ASP A 387 18.21 -32.25 2.19
C ASP A 387 17.68 -33.54 2.82
N LEU A 388 16.43 -33.92 2.53
CA LEU A 388 15.85 -35.21 2.95
C LEU A 388 16.45 -36.41 2.21
N THR A 389 16.91 -36.21 0.99
CA THR A 389 17.44 -37.27 0.12
C THR A 389 18.97 -37.32 0.11
N ALA A 390 19.64 -36.34 0.70
CA ALA A 390 21.10 -36.29 0.80
C ALA A 390 21.67 -37.52 1.52
N LYS A 391 22.67 -38.17 0.90
CA LYS A 391 23.32 -39.38 1.46
C LYS A 391 23.87 -39.17 2.87
N ARG A 392 24.39 -37.97 3.16
CA ARG A 392 24.92 -37.60 4.49
C ARG A 392 23.89 -37.70 5.62
N ASN A 393 22.59 -37.59 5.31
CA ASN A 393 21.51 -37.51 6.30
C ASN A 393 20.75 -38.83 6.48
N ILE A 394 21.03 -39.88 5.70
CA ILE A 394 20.22 -41.11 5.67
C ILE A 394 20.09 -41.77 7.04
N ARG A 395 21.20 -41.93 7.77
CA ARG A 395 21.20 -42.62 9.08
C ARG A 395 20.42 -41.81 10.14
N CYS A 396 20.75 -40.53 10.27
CA CYS A 396 20.05 -39.63 11.20
C CYS A 396 18.55 -39.54 10.91
N LYS A 397 18.19 -39.38 9.62
CA LYS A 397 16.80 -39.39 9.18
C LYS A 397 16.10 -40.68 9.61
N LYS A 398 16.71 -41.84 9.35
CA LYS A 398 16.12 -43.13 9.72
C LYS A 398 15.89 -43.23 11.24
N ASP A 399 16.86 -42.83 12.05
CA ASP A 399 16.75 -42.87 13.51
C ASP A 399 15.67 -41.89 14.00
N LEU A 400 15.63 -40.69 13.43
CA LEU A 400 14.65 -39.64 13.74
C LEU A 400 13.22 -40.07 13.38
N PHE A 401 13.00 -40.58 12.16
CA PHE A 401 11.71 -41.08 11.73
C PHE A 401 11.26 -42.31 12.53
N THR A 402 12.19 -43.19 12.92
CA THR A 402 11.88 -44.34 13.80
C THR A 402 11.40 -43.88 15.18
N GLN A 403 12.04 -42.83 15.74
CA GLN A 403 11.62 -42.25 17.02
C GLN A 403 10.28 -41.51 16.91
N TRP A 404 10.07 -40.82 15.80
CA TRP A 404 8.81 -40.15 15.49
C TRP A 404 7.66 -41.17 15.36
N GLU A 405 7.87 -42.24 14.59
CA GLU A 405 6.93 -43.35 14.44
C GLU A 405 6.57 -43.97 15.79
N LYS A 406 7.58 -44.23 16.64
CA LYS A 406 7.37 -44.75 18.00
C LYS A 406 6.54 -43.79 18.85
N THR A 407 6.80 -42.48 18.77
CA THR A 407 6.07 -41.45 19.51
C THR A 407 4.61 -41.39 19.07
N VAL A 408 4.38 -41.28 17.76
CA VAL A 408 3.04 -41.27 17.17
C VAL A 408 2.29 -42.53 17.59
N ARG A 409 2.91 -43.71 17.49
CA ARG A 409 2.28 -44.96 17.94
C ARG A 409 1.84 -44.93 19.40
N ILE A 410 2.70 -44.45 20.30
CA ILE A 410 2.39 -44.38 21.74
C ILE A 410 1.26 -43.40 22.00
N GLN A 411 1.33 -42.20 21.42
CA GLN A 411 0.30 -41.17 21.58
C GLN A 411 -1.03 -41.67 21.05
N PHE A 412 -1.05 -42.26 19.86
CA PHE A 412 -2.21 -42.84 19.19
C PHE A 412 -2.71 -44.17 19.77
N LYS A 413 -1.98 -44.75 20.73
CA LYS A 413 -2.30 -46.06 21.34
C LYS A 413 -2.45 -47.18 20.30
N LEU A 414 -1.58 -47.17 19.29
CA LEU A 414 -1.62 -48.10 18.16
C LEU A 414 -0.75 -49.34 18.40
N GLN A 415 -1.10 -50.43 17.71
CA GLN A 415 -0.27 -51.62 17.62
C GLN A 415 1.06 -51.32 16.92
N PRO A 416 2.10 -52.15 17.08
CA PRO A 416 3.42 -51.94 16.46
C PRO A 416 3.41 -51.69 14.95
N ASP A 417 2.48 -52.28 14.22
CA ASP A 417 2.26 -52.17 12.77
C ASP A 417 1.13 -51.18 12.40
N GLY A 418 0.54 -50.51 13.40
CA GLY A 418 -0.55 -49.55 13.20
C GLY A 418 -0.10 -48.17 12.72
N VAL A 419 1.21 -47.92 12.61
CA VAL A 419 1.79 -46.70 12.05
C VAL A 419 2.82 -47.10 11.02
N GLN A 420 2.76 -46.50 9.83
CA GLN A 420 3.75 -46.72 8.79
C GLN A 420 4.12 -45.41 8.11
N PHE A 421 5.39 -45.01 8.24
CA PHE A 421 5.95 -43.89 7.50
C PHE A 421 6.43 -44.39 6.14
N THR A 422 6.03 -43.71 5.08
CA THR A 422 6.54 -44.02 3.73
C THR A 422 7.86 -43.30 3.50
N GLU A 423 8.85 -44.00 2.94
CA GLU A 423 10.12 -43.37 2.53
C GLU A 423 10.02 -42.65 1.17
N GLN A 424 8.81 -42.42 0.68
CA GLN A 424 8.53 -41.74 -0.58
C GLN A 424 8.31 -40.26 -0.31
N TYR A 425 9.38 -39.48 -0.48
CA TYR A 425 9.36 -38.03 -0.37
C TYR A 425 9.10 -37.40 -1.74
N ARG A 426 8.29 -36.34 -1.78
CA ARG A 426 8.10 -35.51 -2.97
C ARG A 426 8.37 -34.06 -2.66
N GLU A 427 8.82 -33.33 -3.66
CA GLU A 427 8.92 -31.88 -3.60
C GLU A 427 7.52 -31.28 -3.65
N VAL A 428 7.30 -30.22 -2.89
CA VAL A 428 6.03 -29.49 -2.87
C VAL A 428 6.27 -27.99 -2.93
N GLN A 429 5.32 -27.29 -3.52
CA GLN A 429 5.23 -25.83 -3.47
C GLN A 429 4.03 -25.46 -2.61
N VAL A 430 4.26 -24.62 -1.61
CA VAL A 430 3.24 -24.16 -0.67
C VAL A 430 3.15 -22.64 -0.75
N GLN A 431 1.94 -22.12 -0.91
CA GLN A 431 1.67 -20.69 -0.91
C GLN A 431 1.10 -20.28 0.45
N ALA A 432 1.73 -19.28 1.07
CA ALA A 432 1.28 -18.69 2.32
C ALA A 432 0.43 -17.44 2.04
N ILE A 433 -0.69 -17.33 2.76
CA ILE A 433 -1.62 -16.21 2.66
C ILE A 433 -2.08 -15.86 4.07
N THR A 434 -1.97 -14.58 4.44
CA THR A 434 -2.58 -14.06 5.66
C THR A 434 -3.85 -13.29 5.32
N ILE A 435 -4.88 -13.51 6.14
CA ILE A 435 -6.20 -12.91 5.96
C ILE A 435 -6.65 -12.32 7.27
N VAL A 436 -7.02 -11.04 7.22
CA VAL A 436 -7.61 -10.31 8.33
C VAL A 436 -9.09 -10.16 8.07
N GLY A 437 -9.92 -10.52 9.04
CA GLY A 437 -11.35 -10.32 8.92
C GLY A 437 -12.00 -9.77 10.18
N GLU A 438 -13.02 -8.95 10.00
CA GLU A 438 -13.78 -8.36 11.09
C GLU A 438 -14.93 -9.28 11.51
N LEU A 439 -15.06 -9.49 12.80
CA LEU A 439 -16.04 -10.39 13.37
C LEU A 439 -17.30 -9.67 13.81
N THR A 440 -18.42 -10.35 13.65
CA THR A 440 -19.69 -9.92 14.20
C THR A 440 -20.37 -11.02 14.99
N ARG A 441 -21.15 -10.60 15.99
CA ARG A 441 -22.00 -11.47 16.79
C ARG A 441 -23.43 -10.94 16.78
N ASN A 442 -24.41 -11.81 16.57
CA ASN A 442 -25.82 -11.43 16.66
C ASN A 442 -26.13 -10.90 18.07
N GLY A 443 -26.47 -9.60 18.18
CA GLY A 443 -26.96 -8.98 19.43
C GLY A 443 -26.28 -7.69 19.87
N GLY A 444 -25.19 -7.25 19.25
CA GLY A 444 -24.56 -5.95 19.56
C GLY A 444 -23.17 -5.78 18.96
N LYS A 445 -22.79 -4.52 18.67
CA LYS A 445 -21.43 -4.12 18.26
C LYS A 445 -20.45 -4.02 19.44
N ASP A 446 -20.92 -4.21 20.67
CA ASP A 446 -20.10 -4.11 21.88
C ASP A 446 -19.50 -5.48 22.23
N LEU A 447 -18.40 -5.84 21.56
CA LEU A 447 -17.44 -6.76 22.16
C LEU A 447 -16.51 -5.90 23.03
N SER A 448 -16.45 -6.22 24.33
CA SER A 448 -15.56 -5.54 25.28
C SER A 448 -14.11 -5.65 24.81
N GLN A 449 -13.28 -4.65 25.10
CA GLN A 449 -11.85 -4.52 24.73
C GLN A 449 -10.93 -5.64 25.29
N ASP A 450 -11.46 -6.70 25.86
CA ASP A 450 -10.70 -7.78 26.50
C ASP A 450 -10.34 -8.88 25.49
N LYS A 451 -9.18 -9.52 25.68
CA LYS A 451 -8.69 -10.65 24.89
C LYS A 451 -9.74 -11.76 24.80
N TRP A 452 -9.75 -12.48 23.69
CA TRP A 452 -10.63 -13.61 23.42
C TRP A 452 -10.61 -14.67 24.53
N SER A 453 -11.74 -14.88 25.20
CA SER A 453 -11.91 -16.00 26.11
C SER A 453 -12.03 -17.32 25.34
N ASP A 454 -11.63 -18.45 25.96
CA ASP A 454 -11.83 -19.79 25.39
C ASP A 454 -13.30 -20.05 25.01
N LYS A 455 -14.23 -19.45 25.75
CA LYS A 455 -15.67 -19.53 25.48
C LYS A 455 -16.02 -18.86 24.15
N GLU A 456 -15.42 -17.73 23.81
CA GLU A 456 -15.65 -17.03 22.54
C GLU A 456 -15.01 -17.76 21.38
N LYS A 457 -13.79 -18.27 21.56
CA LYS A 457 -13.12 -19.13 20.57
C LYS A 457 -13.96 -20.38 20.26
N LEU A 458 -14.56 -21.01 21.28
CA LEU A 458 -15.49 -22.14 21.10
C LEU A 458 -16.78 -21.77 20.36
N VAL A 459 -17.29 -20.54 20.53
CA VAL A 459 -18.46 -20.05 19.79
C VAL A 459 -18.13 -19.78 18.32
N LEU A 460 -16.93 -19.30 18.03
CA LEU A 460 -16.47 -19.04 16.67
C LEU A 460 -16.04 -20.31 15.93
N LYS A 461 -15.56 -21.34 16.64
CA LYS A 461 -15.06 -22.59 16.07
C LYS A 461 -15.99 -23.23 15.02
N PRO A 462 -17.32 -23.38 15.22
CA PRO A 462 -18.22 -23.94 14.21
C PRO A 462 -18.19 -23.19 12.88
N PHE A 463 -18.07 -21.85 12.94
CA PHE A 463 -17.94 -21.01 11.76
C PHE A 463 -16.60 -21.26 11.04
N LEU A 464 -15.48 -21.19 11.77
CA LEU A 464 -14.14 -21.39 11.17
C LEU A 464 -13.98 -22.79 10.58
N VAL A 465 -14.51 -23.82 11.24
CA VAL A 465 -14.52 -25.19 10.71
C VAL A 465 -15.33 -25.30 9.42
N HIS A 466 -16.52 -24.68 9.37
CA HIS A 466 -17.32 -24.64 8.15
C HIS A 466 -16.58 -23.91 7.03
N TRP A 467 -15.98 -22.78 7.37
CA TRP A 467 -15.22 -21.92 6.47
C TRP A 467 -13.99 -22.65 5.88
N MET A 468 -13.15 -23.25 6.71
CA MET A 468 -12.00 -24.07 6.27
C MET A 468 -12.42 -25.25 5.40
N LYS A 469 -13.53 -25.93 5.72
CA LYS A 469 -14.07 -27.03 4.89
C LYS A 469 -14.55 -26.55 3.51
N SER A 470 -15.03 -25.30 3.39
CA SER A 470 -15.41 -24.70 2.10
C SER A 470 -14.17 -24.47 1.23
N ILE A 471 -13.11 -23.95 1.85
CA ILE A 471 -11.83 -23.65 1.20
C ILE A 471 -11.13 -24.92 0.74
N ASP A 472 -10.94 -25.89 1.64
CA ASP A 472 -10.18 -27.12 1.39
C ASP A 472 -10.76 -27.96 0.23
N LYS A 473 -12.06 -27.79 -0.06
CA LYS A 473 -12.72 -28.42 -1.21
C LYS A 473 -12.25 -27.85 -2.55
N GLN A 474 -11.88 -26.57 -2.61
CA GLN A 474 -11.47 -25.89 -3.84
C GLN A 474 -9.96 -25.71 -3.92
N TYR A 475 -9.34 -25.35 -2.81
CA TYR A 475 -7.93 -25.05 -2.67
C TYR A 475 -7.34 -26.05 -1.68
N LYS A 476 -6.23 -26.69 -2.02
CA LYS A 476 -5.62 -27.74 -1.19
C LYS A 476 -5.05 -27.19 0.11
N LEU A 477 -5.89 -26.86 1.08
CA LEU A 477 -5.51 -26.27 2.36
C LEU A 477 -4.69 -27.30 3.17
N VAL A 478 -3.52 -26.88 3.62
CA VAL A 478 -2.51 -27.67 4.34
C VAL A 478 -2.46 -27.29 5.82
N SER A 479 -2.61 -26.00 6.12
CA SER A 479 -2.52 -25.48 7.48
C SER A 479 -3.44 -24.28 7.67
N PHE A 480 -3.89 -24.10 8.90
CA PHE A 480 -4.64 -22.94 9.38
C PHE A 480 -4.13 -22.59 10.77
N LYS A 481 -3.79 -21.32 10.98
CA LYS A 481 -3.38 -20.79 12.29
C LYS A 481 -4.10 -19.47 12.53
N ASP A 482 -4.75 -19.34 13.68
CA ASP A 482 -5.29 -18.07 14.15
C ASP A 482 -4.22 -17.29 14.93
N VAL A 483 -3.92 -16.06 14.49
CA VAL A 483 -2.97 -15.15 15.14
C VAL A 483 -3.77 -14.18 16.02
N SER A 484 -4.45 -14.73 17.03
CA SER A 484 -5.39 -13.96 17.86
C SER A 484 -4.77 -13.29 19.09
N ASP A 485 -3.46 -13.46 19.32
CA ASP A 485 -2.90 -13.30 20.67
C ASP A 485 -2.71 -11.85 21.12
N ASP A 486 -2.71 -10.86 20.21
CA ASP A 486 -2.48 -9.43 20.54
C ASP A 486 -3.34 -8.40 19.77
N LEU A 487 -4.36 -8.84 19.01
CA LEU A 487 -5.18 -7.94 18.19
C LEU A 487 -6.52 -7.56 18.84
N ASP A 488 -7.11 -6.47 18.31
CA ASP A 488 -8.46 -5.99 18.61
C ASP A 488 -9.45 -7.16 18.69
N PRO A 489 -10.28 -7.29 19.74
CA PRO A 489 -11.23 -8.41 19.89
C PRO A 489 -12.21 -8.56 18.72
N LEU A 490 -12.36 -7.53 17.88
CA LEU A 490 -13.18 -7.54 16.67
C LEU A 490 -12.45 -8.03 15.42
N VAL A 491 -11.16 -8.29 15.49
CA VAL A 491 -10.31 -8.63 14.34
C VAL A 491 -9.74 -10.04 14.53
N LEU A 492 -9.85 -10.85 13.48
CA LEU A 492 -9.23 -12.15 13.40
C LEU A 492 -8.23 -12.18 12.25
N GLU A 493 -6.96 -12.35 12.60
CA GLU A 493 -5.89 -12.63 11.65
C GLU A 493 -5.68 -14.14 11.54
N MET A 494 -5.57 -14.63 10.31
CA MET A 494 -5.47 -16.05 9.98
C MET A 494 -4.37 -16.29 8.96
N ASP A 495 -3.46 -17.20 9.27
CA ASP A 495 -2.46 -17.70 8.33
C ASP A 495 -2.94 -19.00 7.69
N LEU A 496 -2.91 -19.03 6.36
CA LEU A 496 -3.34 -20.15 5.54
C LEU A 496 -2.17 -20.64 4.69
N LEU A 497 -1.99 -21.96 4.64
CA LEU A 497 -1.02 -22.59 3.75
C LEU A 497 -1.72 -23.49 2.75
N PHE A 498 -1.40 -23.34 1.46
CA PHE A 498 -1.99 -24.10 0.38
C PHE A 498 -0.95 -24.88 -0.41
N ASP A 499 -1.20 -26.17 -0.66
CA ASP A 499 -0.40 -26.97 -1.59
C ASP A 499 -0.75 -26.59 -3.04
N ILE A 500 0.16 -25.87 -3.70
CA ILE A 500 0.04 -25.44 -5.10
C ILE A 500 0.89 -26.31 -6.04
N THR A 501 1.37 -27.47 -5.57
CA THR A 501 2.24 -28.34 -6.37
C THR A 501 1.54 -28.75 -7.67
N GLY A 502 2.15 -28.39 -8.79
CA GLY A 502 1.65 -28.68 -10.14
C GLY A 502 0.51 -27.76 -10.59
N GLN A 503 0.33 -26.59 -9.96
CA GLN A 503 -0.66 -25.57 -10.30
C GLN A 503 0.00 -24.20 -10.36
N ASP A 504 -0.63 -23.25 -11.07
CA ASP A 504 -0.24 -21.85 -10.99
C ASP A 504 -0.54 -21.27 -9.59
N ASN A 505 0.12 -20.17 -9.24
CA ASN A 505 -0.12 -19.47 -8.00
C ASN A 505 -1.61 -19.18 -7.82
N LEU A 506 -2.11 -19.41 -6.61
CA LEU A 506 -3.49 -19.12 -6.29
C LEU A 506 -3.74 -17.61 -6.38
N ASN A 507 -4.82 -17.29 -7.07
CA ASN A 507 -5.29 -15.92 -7.19
C ASN A 507 -5.91 -15.49 -5.86
N LEU A 508 -5.22 -14.61 -5.13
CA LEU A 508 -5.60 -14.12 -3.81
C LEU A 508 -7.00 -13.48 -3.79
N VAL A 509 -7.32 -12.71 -4.84
CA VAL A 509 -8.64 -12.08 -5.04
C VAL A 509 -9.74 -13.14 -5.09
N ASN A 510 -9.53 -14.22 -5.84
CA ASN A 510 -10.51 -15.30 -5.97
C ASN A 510 -10.70 -16.05 -4.64
N ILE A 511 -9.61 -16.28 -3.90
CA ILE A 511 -9.68 -16.84 -2.56
C ILE A 511 -10.50 -15.92 -1.67
N VAL A 512 -10.08 -14.67 -1.45
CA VAL A 512 -10.77 -13.72 -0.56
C VAL A 512 -12.25 -13.59 -0.93
N ARG A 513 -12.59 -13.48 -2.22
CA ARG A 513 -13.99 -13.44 -2.67
C ARG A 513 -14.77 -14.70 -2.25
N HIS A 514 -14.20 -15.88 -2.42
CA HIS A 514 -14.81 -17.14 -1.99
C HIS A 514 -14.97 -17.19 -0.46
N LEU A 515 -13.99 -16.68 0.29
CA LEU A 515 -14.03 -16.61 1.75
C LEU A 515 -15.12 -15.68 2.25
N THR A 516 -15.21 -14.47 1.70
CA THR A 516 -16.23 -13.47 2.03
C THR A 516 -17.61 -13.98 1.66
N SER A 517 -17.75 -14.66 0.51
CA SER A 517 -19.02 -15.29 0.12
C SER A 517 -19.41 -16.42 1.08
N THR A 518 -18.47 -17.28 1.46
CA THR A 518 -18.70 -18.36 2.42
C THR A 518 -19.13 -17.78 3.76
N ALA A 519 -18.44 -16.73 4.23
CA ALA A 519 -18.75 -16.07 5.48
C ALA A 519 -20.14 -15.44 5.48
N SER A 520 -20.49 -14.72 4.41
CA SER A 520 -21.79 -14.08 4.24
C SER A 520 -22.95 -15.08 4.27
N SER A 521 -22.77 -16.24 3.63
CA SER A 521 -23.79 -17.29 3.54
C SER A 521 -24.05 -18.03 4.86
N TYR A 522 -23.11 -17.97 5.81
CA TYR A 522 -23.21 -18.66 7.10
C TYR A 522 -24.31 -18.02 7.98
N GLN A 523 -25.20 -18.87 8.49
CA GLN A 523 -26.38 -18.46 9.27
C GLN A 523 -26.15 -18.49 10.81
N GLY A 524 -24.97 -18.87 11.26
CA GLY A 524 -24.67 -18.93 12.69
C GLY A 524 -24.51 -17.54 13.34
N SER A 525 -24.47 -17.54 14.67
CA SER A 525 -24.48 -16.31 15.47
C SER A 525 -23.17 -15.52 15.46
N SER A 526 -22.07 -16.12 15.02
CA SER A 526 -20.74 -15.50 14.94
C SER A 526 -20.11 -15.83 13.59
N LYS A 527 -19.66 -14.80 12.88
CA LYS A 527 -19.03 -14.91 11.56
C LYS A 527 -18.19 -13.69 11.22
N LEU A 528 -17.39 -13.81 10.17
CA LEU A 528 -16.70 -12.69 9.55
C LEU A 528 -17.67 -11.86 8.69
N THR A 529 -17.51 -10.54 8.72
CA THR A 529 -18.28 -9.58 7.90
C THR A 529 -17.47 -8.99 6.77
N SER A 530 -16.17 -8.84 6.99
CA SER A 530 -15.21 -8.45 5.99
C SER A 530 -14.04 -9.43 6.05
N CYS A 531 -13.40 -9.64 4.90
CA CYS A 531 -12.14 -10.36 4.80
C CYS A 531 -11.28 -9.54 3.85
N ARG A 532 -10.06 -9.22 4.28
CA ARG A 532 -9.05 -8.59 3.45
C ARG A 532 -7.76 -9.39 3.55
N PRO A 533 -7.02 -9.50 2.45
CA PRO A 533 -5.68 -10.07 2.50
C PRO A 533 -4.73 -9.16 3.30
N ASP A 534 -3.68 -9.75 3.87
CA ASP A 534 -2.60 -9.04 4.54
C ASP A 534 -1.24 -9.65 4.18
N THR A 535 -0.16 -8.96 4.53
CA THR A 535 1.21 -9.42 4.30
C THR A 535 1.44 -10.70 5.10
N PRO A 536 1.85 -11.81 4.46
CA PRO A 536 2.14 -13.02 5.19
C PRO A 536 3.23 -12.79 6.22
N ALA A 537 3.04 -13.31 7.44
CA ALA A 537 4.13 -13.43 8.38
C ALA A 537 5.21 -14.30 7.72
N VAL A 538 6.41 -13.74 7.56
CA VAL A 538 7.53 -14.43 6.90
C VAL A 538 7.69 -15.79 7.55
N LEU A 539 7.48 -16.85 6.79
CA LEU A 539 7.74 -18.19 7.27
C LEU A 539 9.26 -18.36 7.30
N GLU A 540 9.85 -18.18 8.48
CA GLU A 540 11.28 -18.40 8.66
C GLU A 540 11.61 -19.83 8.22
N THR A 541 12.26 -19.97 7.05
CA THR A 541 12.89 -21.23 6.67
C THR A 541 14.05 -21.42 7.62
N PRO A 542 14.02 -22.42 8.49
CA PRO A 542 15.04 -22.54 9.51
C PRO A 542 16.41 -22.80 8.86
N GLU A 543 17.41 -22.01 9.26
CA GLU A 543 18.70 -21.83 8.57
C GLU A 543 19.49 -23.13 8.31
N ASP A 544 19.23 -24.17 9.11
CA ASP A 544 19.81 -25.50 8.94
C ASP A 544 18.73 -26.60 9.00
N PRO A 545 18.58 -27.42 7.95
CA PRO A 545 17.56 -28.46 7.91
C PRO A 545 17.80 -29.56 8.94
N PHE A 546 19.07 -29.82 9.27
CA PHE A 546 19.53 -30.77 10.29
C PHE A 546 20.87 -30.27 10.87
N VAL A 547 20.83 -29.29 11.79
CA VAL A 547 22.02 -28.78 12.49
C VAL A 547 22.72 -29.98 13.14
N ASP A 548 23.90 -30.34 12.62
CA ASP A 548 24.88 -31.23 13.26
C ASP A 548 24.49 -32.67 13.55
N CYS A 549 24.36 -33.47 12.48
CA CYS A 549 24.77 -34.87 12.51
C CYS A 549 26.30 -35.01 12.46
N VAL A 550 27.01 -34.54 13.48
CA VAL A 550 28.45 -34.80 13.63
C VAL A 550 28.61 -36.24 14.13
N ASP A 551 29.30 -37.09 13.37
CA ASP A 551 29.58 -38.50 13.68
C ASP A 551 28.37 -39.46 13.79
N GLY A 552 27.22 -39.11 13.20
CA GLY A 552 26.10 -40.04 13.03
C GLY A 552 25.36 -40.41 14.33
N GLN A 553 25.42 -39.55 15.34
CA GLN A 553 24.56 -39.60 16.52
C GLN A 553 23.58 -38.42 16.51
N LEU A 554 22.34 -38.67 16.92
CA LEU A 554 21.36 -37.62 17.18
C LEU A 554 21.82 -36.76 18.36
N PRO A 555 21.63 -35.43 18.34
CA PRO A 555 21.75 -34.62 19.55
C PRO A 555 20.83 -35.21 20.63
N LEU A 556 21.35 -35.41 21.85
CA LEU A 556 20.52 -35.86 22.96
C LEU A 556 19.37 -34.86 23.17
N PRO A 557 18.13 -35.31 23.41
CA PRO A 557 17.01 -34.41 23.65
C PRO A 557 17.36 -33.47 24.81
N ASN A 558 17.16 -32.17 24.61
CA ASN A 558 17.47 -31.19 25.64
C ASN A 558 16.34 -31.18 26.69
N TYR A 559 16.36 -32.17 27.60
CA TYR A 559 15.35 -32.34 28.65
C TYR A 559 15.28 -31.17 29.66
N SER A 560 16.23 -30.22 29.61
CA SER A 560 16.31 -29.10 30.55
C SER A 560 15.24 -28.01 30.36
N ARG A 561 14.58 -27.93 29.20
CA ARG A 561 13.46 -27.00 28.95
C ARG A 561 12.10 -27.51 29.43
N PHE A 562 11.96 -28.79 29.78
CA PHE A 562 10.67 -29.42 30.12
C PHE A 562 10.12 -29.08 31.51
N VAL A 563 10.80 -28.26 32.31
CA VAL A 563 10.38 -27.96 33.70
C VAL A 563 9.50 -26.70 33.82
N SER A 564 9.32 -25.88 32.78
CA SER A 564 8.55 -24.61 32.91
C SER A 564 7.16 -24.58 32.25
N GLN A 565 6.78 -25.56 31.43
CA GLN A 565 5.41 -25.67 30.93
C GLN A 565 4.61 -26.63 31.82
N ARG A 566 3.69 -26.06 32.62
CA ARG A 566 2.68 -26.83 33.37
C ARG A 566 1.79 -27.60 32.40
N SER A 567 2.21 -28.81 32.05
CA SER A 567 1.34 -29.84 31.52
C SER A 567 0.50 -30.35 32.69
N VAL A 568 -0.80 -30.04 32.71
CA VAL A 568 -1.74 -30.68 33.62
C VAL A 568 -1.94 -32.11 33.13
N PHE A 569 -1.18 -33.04 33.68
CA PHE A 569 -1.50 -34.46 33.56
C PHE A 569 -2.70 -34.73 34.48
N TYR A 570 -3.86 -35.04 33.88
CA TYR A 570 -4.92 -35.72 34.63
C TYR A 570 -4.47 -37.16 34.87
N PHE A 571 -3.80 -37.36 36.00
CA PHE A 571 -3.82 -38.65 36.66
C PHE A 571 -5.04 -38.64 37.57
N ASP A 572 -5.97 -39.55 37.33
CA ASP A 572 -7.03 -39.83 38.30
C ASP A 572 -6.36 -40.17 39.65
N GLU A 573 -6.69 -39.35 40.66
CA GLU A 573 -6.43 -39.52 42.09
C GLU A 573 -4.98 -39.77 42.54
N VAL A 574 -4.18 -38.69 42.63
CA VAL A 574 -3.18 -38.56 43.70
C VAL A 574 -3.23 -37.13 44.26
N HIS A 575 -3.75 -36.98 45.48
CA HIS A 575 -3.65 -35.73 46.23
C HIS A 575 -2.21 -35.56 46.74
N ILE A 576 -1.45 -34.65 46.12
CA ILE A 576 -0.13 -34.22 46.62
C ILE A 576 -0.29 -32.84 47.26
N GLU A 577 -0.20 -32.77 48.58
CA GLU A 577 -0.21 -31.50 49.32
C GLU A 577 1.24 -31.00 49.49
N PHE A 578 1.57 -29.87 48.86
CA PHE A 578 2.88 -29.24 49.00
C PHE A 578 2.85 -28.19 50.11
N SER A 579 3.46 -28.49 51.27
CA SER A 579 3.77 -27.45 52.27
C SER A 579 5.18 -26.90 52.03
N LYS A 580 5.28 -25.58 51.89
CA LYS A 580 6.53 -24.86 51.60
C LYS A 580 7.18 -24.41 52.89
N LYS A 581 8.39 -24.89 53.22
CA LYS A 581 9.32 -24.17 54.10
C LYS A 581 10.76 -24.28 53.59
N VAL A 582 11.38 -23.11 53.48
CA VAL A 582 12.75 -22.88 52.99
C VAL A 582 13.76 -23.16 54.10
N LYS A 583 14.81 -23.92 53.83
CA LYS A 583 16.22 -23.48 53.95
C LYS A 583 17.20 -24.53 53.43
N SER A 584 18.35 -24.00 53.04
CA SER A 584 19.46 -24.52 52.24
C SER A 584 20.02 -25.90 52.57
N SER A 585 20.72 -26.40 51.54
CA SER A 585 21.80 -27.39 51.50
C SER A 585 21.44 -28.87 51.64
N ALA A 586 21.67 -29.57 50.51
CA ALA A 586 21.71 -31.02 50.29
C ALA A 586 20.39 -31.78 50.50
N LEU A 587 19.84 -32.35 49.41
CA LEU A 587 18.75 -33.32 49.51
C LEU A 587 19.02 -34.51 48.58
N SER A 588 19.46 -35.60 49.22
CA SER A 588 19.22 -36.96 48.74
C SER A 588 17.72 -37.26 48.83
N VAL A 589 17.11 -37.72 47.74
CA VAL A 589 15.71 -38.15 47.76
C VAL A 589 15.65 -39.60 48.23
N THR A 590 15.03 -39.84 49.37
CA THR A 590 14.65 -41.19 49.83
C THR A 590 13.14 -41.32 49.70
N PHE A 591 12.67 -42.31 48.94
CA PHE A 591 11.26 -42.62 48.78
C PHE A 591 10.81 -43.51 49.94
N VAL A 592 9.78 -43.08 50.67
CA VAL A 592 9.08 -43.94 51.64
C VAL A 592 7.68 -44.18 51.11
N CYS A 593 7.40 -45.42 50.69
CA CYS A 593 6.05 -45.87 50.39
C CYS A 593 5.36 -46.26 51.71
N ILE A 594 4.21 -45.67 52.00
CA ILE A 594 3.31 -46.17 53.05
C ILE A 594 2.12 -46.81 52.34
N ASN A 595 1.98 -48.13 52.53
CA ASN A 595 0.79 -48.88 52.14
C ASN A 595 -0.34 -48.56 53.12
N VAL A 596 -1.55 -48.32 52.61
CA VAL A 596 -2.78 -48.48 53.39
C VAL A 596 -3.82 -49.20 52.54
N MET A 597 -4.50 -50.14 53.21
CA MET A 597 -5.53 -51.09 52.76
C MET A 597 -6.68 -50.49 51.96
#